data_AF-A0A1X7A435-F1
#
_entry.id   AF-A0A1X7A435-F1
#
_cell.length_a   1.000
_cell.length_b   1.000
_cell.length_c   1.000
_cell.angle_alpha   90.00
_cell.angle_beta   90.00
_cell.angle_gamma   90.00
#
_symmetry.space_group_name_H-M   'P 1'
#
loop_
_entity.id
_entity.type
_entity.pdbx_description
1 polymer ?
#
loop_
_entity_poly.entity_id
_entity_poly.type
_entity_poly.pdbx_seq_one_letter_code
_entity_poly.pdbx_strand_id
1 'polypeptide(L)'
;MSQIEELQRRIVAAMERIGTGVEVLRNVAPPSGGQDDAIRAALDDERVANAQLEERLTTLKDRHQQEVDAMRADMESLRNVPTEDPEKGALREQLAEATARLTSVEAARAELAEAKAALENQDELEALKAENTKLVAAANSTQELQAENNRLKSELADSERVAELSAELEMLRAERSSHGAAMSRLDDDLQRMRKANDQLRKSVDELRAAAEDGVPDAELLNRATVAELEATRAAQATDAAEAHAVLARLEPLLSQARLAEGEVE
;
A
#
# COMPACT_ATOMS: atom_id res chain seq x y z
N MET A 1 70.01 -49.96 -112.16
CA MET A 1 70.17 -51.27 -111.51
C MET A 1 69.70 -51.26 -110.05
N SER A 2 70.02 -50.28 -109.19
CA SER A 2 69.59 -50.32 -107.78
C SER A 2 68.08 -50.08 -107.53
N GLN A 3 67.40 -49.30 -108.38
CA GLN A 3 65.98 -48.96 -108.18
C GLN A 3 65.01 -50.15 -108.35
N ILE A 4 65.36 -51.16 -109.16
CA ILE A 4 64.51 -52.33 -109.41
C ILE A 4 64.56 -53.30 -108.21
N GLU A 5 65.74 -53.52 -107.65
CA GLU A 5 65.91 -54.38 -106.46
C GLU A 5 65.20 -53.80 -105.23
N GLU A 6 65.16 -52.47 -105.10
CA GLU A 6 64.46 -51.80 -104.01
C GLU A 6 62.94 -51.92 -104.13
N LEU A 7 62.40 -51.82 -105.36
CA LEU A 7 60.98 -52.06 -105.62
C LEU A 7 60.58 -53.51 -105.34
N GLN A 8 61.41 -54.49 -105.73
CA GLN A 8 61.13 -55.91 -105.44
C GLN A 8 61.10 -56.21 -103.93
N ARG A 9 62.04 -55.66 -103.14
CA ARG A 9 62.03 -55.85 -101.68
C ARG A 9 60.77 -55.27 -101.02
N ARG A 10 60.26 -54.14 -101.51
CA ARG A 10 59.03 -53.51 -101.00
C ARG A 10 57.77 -54.31 -101.29
N ILE A 11 57.67 -54.91 -102.48
CA ILE A 11 56.49 -55.71 -102.85
C ILE A 11 56.40 -56.97 -102.00
N VAL A 12 57.52 -57.68 -101.80
CA VAL A 12 57.55 -58.90 -100.97
C VAL A 12 57.15 -58.58 -99.52
N ALA A 13 57.67 -57.50 -98.95
CA ALA A 13 57.29 -57.05 -97.61
C ALA A 13 55.81 -56.64 -97.50
N ALA A 14 55.24 -56.03 -98.54
CA ALA A 14 53.81 -55.68 -98.57
C ALA A 14 52.92 -56.93 -98.64
N MET A 15 53.31 -57.95 -99.41
CA MET A 15 52.55 -59.20 -99.53
C MET A 15 52.55 -60.00 -98.22
N GLU A 16 53.69 -60.12 -97.53
CA GLU A 16 53.74 -60.77 -96.21
C GLU A 16 52.89 -60.03 -95.17
N ARG A 17 52.86 -58.69 -95.23
CA ARG A 17 52.05 -57.87 -94.33
C ARG A 17 50.55 -57.98 -94.59
N ILE A 18 50.15 -58.18 -95.85
CA ILE A 18 48.75 -58.45 -96.21
C ILE A 18 48.36 -59.88 -95.79
N GLY A 19 49.22 -60.87 -96.03
CA GLY A 19 48.98 -62.26 -95.62
C GLY A 19 48.78 -62.37 -94.10
N THR A 20 49.67 -61.77 -93.32
CA THR A 20 49.56 -61.70 -91.86
C THR A 20 48.34 -60.88 -91.42
N GLY A 21 48.02 -59.78 -92.11
CA GLY A 21 46.82 -58.98 -91.83
C GLY A 21 45.51 -59.74 -92.02
N VAL A 22 45.40 -60.57 -93.07
CA VAL A 22 44.20 -61.38 -93.33
C VAL A 22 44.05 -62.53 -92.34
N GLU A 23 45.16 -63.17 -91.94
CA GLU A 23 45.15 -64.20 -90.89
C GLU A 23 44.76 -63.64 -89.52
N VAL A 24 45.24 -62.45 -89.18
CA VAL A 24 44.83 -61.75 -87.96
C VAL A 24 43.34 -61.39 -88.00
N LEU A 25 42.83 -60.87 -89.13
CA LEU A 25 41.39 -60.55 -89.27
C LEU A 25 40.49 -61.79 -89.18
N ARG A 26 40.92 -62.91 -89.76
CA ARG A 26 40.21 -64.19 -89.68
C ARG A 26 40.20 -64.76 -88.25
N ASN A 27 41.27 -64.56 -87.48
CA ASN A 27 41.37 -65.02 -86.10
C ASN A 27 40.75 -64.06 -85.07
N VAL A 28 40.43 -62.82 -85.47
CA VAL A 28 39.81 -61.79 -84.62
C VAL A 28 38.28 -61.72 -84.79
N ALA A 29 37.71 -62.36 -85.82
CA ALA A 29 36.25 -62.47 -85.97
C ALA A 29 35.69 -63.56 -85.02
N PRO A 30 34.84 -63.22 -84.03
CA PRO A 30 34.23 -64.22 -83.16
C PRO A 30 33.10 -64.97 -83.88
N PRO A 31 32.80 -66.24 -83.53
CA PRO A 31 31.76 -67.02 -84.20
C PRO A 31 30.37 -66.47 -83.84
N SER A 32 29.76 -65.75 -84.78
CA SER A 32 28.50 -65.01 -84.57
C SER A 32 27.25 -65.90 -84.47
N GLY A 33 27.36 -67.21 -84.74
CA GLY A 33 26.21 -68.13 -84.75
C GLY A 33 25.74 -68.60 -83.37
N GLY A 34 26.64 -68.74 -82.40
CA GLY A 34 26.27 -69.29 -81.08
C GLY A 34 25.60 -68.29 -80.15
N GLN A 35 25.88 -67.00 -80.33
CA GLN A 35 25.35 -65.94 -79.46
C GLN A 35 23.93 -65.53 -79.87
N ASP A 36 23.62 -65.53 -81.16
CA ASP A 36 22.28 -65.23 -81.68
C ASP A 36 21.26 -66.32 -81.31
N ASP A 37 21.65 -67.59 -81.34
CA ASP A 37 20.76 -68.71 -80.97
C ASP A 37 20.52 -68.77 -79.46
N ALA A 38 21.51 -68.43 -78.64
CA ALA A 38 21.36 -68.32 -77.19
C ALA A 38 20.43 -67.16 -76.79
N ILE A 39 20.52 -66.01 -77.47
CA ILE A 39 19.66 -64.86 -77.21
C ILE A 39 18.21 -65.15 -77.62
N ARG A 40 17.99 -65.87 -78.72
CA ARG A 40 16.63 -66.29 -79.14
C ARG A 40 16.00 -67.25 -78.14
N ALA A 41 16.75 -68.25 -77.67
CA ALA A 41 16.25 -69.18 -76.65
C ALA A 41 15.86 -68.44 -75.36
N ALA A 42 16.69 -67.51 -74.88
CA ALA A 42 16.37 -66.70 -73.70
C ALA A 42 15.14 -65.81 -73.91
N LEU A 43 14.93 -65.26 -75.11
CA LEU A 43 13.77 -64.43 -75.42
C LEU A 43 12.47 -65.25 -75.44
N ASP A 44 12.52 -66.48 -75.94
CA ASP A 44 11.35 -67.37 -75.96
C ASP A 44 11.01 -67.87 -74.55
N ASP A 45 12.01 -68.17 -73.72
CA ASP A 45 11.81 -68.51 -72.30
C ASP A 45 11.18 -67.36 -71.51
N GLU A 46 11.64 -66.12 -71.71
CA GLU A 46 11.06 -64.92 -71.08
C GLU A 46 9.64 -64.60 -71.56
N ARG A 47 9.31 -64.92 -72.82
CA ARG A 47 7.94 -64.78 -73.34
C ARG A 47 6.99 -65.80 -72.71
N VAL A 48 7.43 -67.04 -72.53
CA VAL A 48 6.63 -68.07 -71.85
C VAL A 48 6.44 -67.70 -70.37
N ALA A 49 7.48 -67.22 -69.70
CA ALA A 49 7.39 -66.75 -68.32
C ALA A 49 6.42 -65.57 -68.16
N ASN A 50 6.46 -64.58 -69.06
CA ASN A 50 5.53 -63.45 -69.04
C ASN A 50 4.09 -63.88 -69.30
N ALA A 51 3.84 -64.76 -70.28
CA ALA A 51 2.49 -65.27 -70.54
C ALA A 51 1.89 -65.99 -69.31
N GLN A 52 2.69 -66.78 -68.58
CA GLN A 52 2.27 -67.44 -67.35
C GLN A 52 2.01 -66.45 -66.20
N LEU A 53 2.78 -65.36 -66.11
CA LEU A 53 2.56 -64.32 -65.12
C LEU A 53 1.31 -63.49 -65.42
N GLU A 54 1.04 -63.19 -66.68
CA GLU A 54 -0.18 -62.50 -67.11
C GLU A 54 -1.43 -63.33 -66.77
N GLU A 55 -1.42 -64.64 -67.02
CA GLU A 55 -2.51 -65.56 -66.66
C GLU A 55 -2.70 -65.67 -65.13
N ARG A 56 -1.60 -65.66 -64.36
CA ARG A 56 -1.69 -65.62 -62.88
C ARG A 56 -2.23 -64.30 -62.36
N LEU A 57 -1.91 -63.19 -63.01
CA LEU A 57 -2.40 -61.86 -62.61
C LEU A 57 -3.89 -61.70 -62.90
N THR A 58 -4.38 -62.21 -64.04
CA THR A 58 -5.82 -62.19 -64.34
C THR A 58 -6.60 -63.04 -63.37
N THR A 59 -6.17 -64.28 -63.12
CA THR A 59 -6.84 -65.18 -62.16
C THR A 59 -6.83 -64.64 -60.73
N LEU A 60 -5.74 -64.01 -60.28
CA LEU A 60 -5.68 -63.37 -58.97
C LEU A 60 -6.63 -62.16 -58.88
N LYS A 61 -6.66 -61.32 -59.92
CA LYS A 61 -7.59 -60.17 -59.98
C LYS A 61 -9.03 -60.61 -59.95
N ASP A 62 -9.39 -61.66 -60.71
CA ASP A 62 -10.75 -62.19 -60.73
C ASP A 62 -11.15 -62.75 -59.35
N ARG A 63 -10.25 -63.46 -58.68
CA ARG A 63 -10.50 -63.96 -57.31
C ARG A 63 -10.68 -62.81 -56.32
N HIS A 64 -9.83 -61.79 -56.38
CA HIS A 64 -9.93 -60.65 -55.47
C HIS A 64 -11.19 -59.82 -55.73
N GLN A 65 -11.57 -59.65 -57.00
CA GLN A 65 -12.82 -58.98 -57.36
C GLN A 65 -14.03 -59.76 -56.83
N GLN A 66 -14.04 -61.09 -56.97
CA GLN A 66 -15.07 -61.95 -56.39
C GLN A 66 -15.13 -61.87 -54.86
N GLU A 67 -13.99 -61.84 -54.17
CA GLU A 67 -13.92 -61.68 -52.70
C GLU A 67 -14.46 -60.31 -52.24
N VAL A 68 -14.11 -59.24 -52.95
CA VAL A 68 -14.60 -57.89 -52.68
C VAL A 68 -16.11 -57.79 -52.92
N ASP A 69 -16.61 -58.37 -54.00
CA ASP A 69 -18.04 -58.36 -54.31
C ASP A 69 -18.84 -59.23 -53.33
N ALA A 70 -18.29 -60.36 -52.87
CA ALA A 70 -18.86 -61.17 -51.80
C ALA A 70 -18.91 -60.42 -50.47
N MET A 71 -17.81 -59.77 -50.05
CA MET A 71 -17.80 -58.95 -48.83
C MET A 71 -18.79 -57.78 -48.90
N ARG A 72 -18.97 -57.17 -50.07
CA ARG A 72 -19.99 -56.13 -50.28
C ARG A 72 -21.40 -56.68 -50.16
N ALA A 73 -21.67 -57.84 -50.76
CA ALA A 73 -22.97 -58.51 -50.65
C ALA A 73 -23.27 -58.91 -49.19
N ASP A 74 -22.28 -59.40 -48.45
CA ASP A 74 -22.40 -59.73 -47.03
C ASP A 74 -22.71 -58.49 -46.19
N MET A 75 -21.98 -57.39 -46.41
CA MET A 75 -22.23 -56.11 -45.75
C MET A 75 -23.62 -55.54 -46.08
N GLU A 76 -24.08 -55.70 -47.33
CA GLU A 76 -25.41 -55.29 -47.75
C GLU A 76 -26.51 -56.17 -47.14
N SER A 77 -26.26 -57.48 -47.01
CA SER A 77 -27.17 -58.41 -46.32
C SER A 77 -27.29 -58.09 -44.83
N LEU A 78 -26.18 -57.82 -44.15
CA LEU A 78 -26.12 -57.42 -42.74
C LEU A 78 -26.77 -56.05 -42.50
N ARG A 79 -26.65 -55.12 -43.46
CA ARG A 79 -27.31 -53.82 -43.42
C ARG A 79 -28.83 -53.92 -43.62
N ASN A 80 -29.28 -54.87 -44.43
CA ASN A 80 -30.69 -55.07 -44.77
C ASN A 80 -31.43 -55.98 -43.77
N VAL A 81 -30.76 -56.58 -42.78
CA VAL A 81 -31.46 -57.14 -41.62
C VAL A 81 -32.01 -55.98 -40.78
N PRO A 82 -33.34 -55.78 -40.71
CA PRO A 82 -33.92 -54.76 -39.84
C PRO A 82 -33.79 -55.28 -38.41
N THR A 83 -32.67 -54.97 -37.76
CA THR A 83 -32.49 -55.19 -36.33
C THR A 83 -32.87 -53.91 -35.60
N GLU A 84 -34.13 -53.82 -35.18
CA GLU A 84 -34.51 -53.06 -33.99
C GLU A 84 -33.85 -53.74 -32.78
N ASP A 85 -32.54 -53.56 -32.63
CA ASP A 85 -31.77 -54.13 -31.54
C ASP A 85 -31.83 -53.15 -30.36
N PRO A 86 -32.59 -53.46 -29.29
CA PRO A 86 -32.79 -52.53 -28.16
C PRO A 86 -31.46 -52.13 -27.50
N GLU A 87 -30.43 -52.96 -27.61
CA GLU A 87 -29.08 -52.67 -27.11
C GLU A 87 -28.39 -51.52 -27.86
N LYS A 88 -28.57 -51.41 -29.19
CA LYS A 88 -28.01 -50.29 -29.97
C LYS A 88 -28.73 -48.96 -29.68
N GLY A 89 -30.03 -49.02 -29.38
CA GLY A 89 -30.80 -47.87 -28.90
C GLY A 89 -30.30 -47.39 -27.53
N ALA A 90 -30.14 -48.33 -26.58
CA ALA A 90 -29.63 -48.06 -25.24
C ALA A 90 -28.20 -47.49 -25.27
N LEU A 91 -27.31 -48.03 -26.11
CA LEU A 91 -25.94 -47.52 -26.26
C LEU A 91 -25.89 -46.11 -26.87
N ARG A 92 -26.78 -45.78 -27.81
CA ARG A 92 -26.89 -44.43 -28.38
C ARG A 92 -27.40 -43.42 -27.34
N GLU A 93 -28.34 -43.83 -26.50
CA GLU A 93 -28.86 -43.00 -25.42
C GLU A 93 -27.82 -42.78 -24.31
N GLN A 94 -27.08 -43.83 -23.93
CA GLN A 94 -25.94 -43.71 -23.01
C GLN A 94 -24.83 -42.83 -23.58
N LEU A 95 -24.55 -42.91 -24.88
CA LEU A 95 -23.60 -42.01 -25.55
C LEU A 95 -24.11 -40.57 -25.53
N ALA A 96 -25.38 -40.31 -25.84
CA ALA A 96 -25.97 -38.98 -25.78
C ALA A 96 -25.91 -38.39 -24.36
N GLU A 97 -26.22 -39.20 -23.34
CA GLU A 97 -26.13 -38.81 -21.94
C GLU A 97 -24.68 -38.56 -21.51
N ALA A 98 -23.73 -39.41 -21.92
CA ALA A 98 -22.30 -39.20 -21.66
C ALA A 98 -21.78 -37.93 -22.33
N THR A 99 -22.27 -37.61 -23.54
CA THR A 99 -21.91 -36.39 -24.27
C THR A 99 -22.49 -35.14 -23.59
N ALA A 100 -23.74 -35.22 -23.09
CA ALA A 100 -24.36 -34.16 -22.30
C ALA A 100 -23.64 -33.94 -20.95
N ARG A 101 -23.22 -35.02 -20.29
CA ARG A 101 -22.41 -34.93 -19.06
C ARG A 101 -21.04 -34.31 -19.35
N LEU A 102 -20.36 -34.72 -20.42
CA LEU A 102 -19.08 -34.16 -20.86
C LEU A 102 -19.19 -32.65 -21.12
N THR A 103 -20.19 -32.21 -21.90
CA THR A 103 -20.40 -30.78 -22.17
C THR A 103 -20.71 -29.98 -20.89
N SER A 104 -21.47 -30.54 -19.95
CA SER A 104 -21.68 -29.88 -18.64
C SER A 104 -20.40 -29.77 -17.81
N VAL A 105 -19.54 -30.79 -17.85
CA VAL A 105 -18.25 -30.80 -17.15
C VAL A 105 -17.28 -29.84 -17.79
N GLU A 106 -17.29 -29.72 -19.12
CA GLU A 106 -16.50 -28.73 -19.86
C GLU A 106 -16.95 -27.30 -19.55
N ALA A 107 -18.26 -27.04 -19.46
CA ALA A 107 -18.80 -25.75 -19.03
C ALA A 107 -18.38 -25.41 -17.59
N ALA A 108 -18.54 -26.34 -16.65
CA ALA A 108 -18.11 -26.15 -15.27
C ALA A 108 -16.58 -25.94 -15.16
N ARG A 109 -15.78 -26.61 -15.99
CA ARG A 109 -14.33 -26.40 -16.08
C ARG A 109 -13.96 -25.02 -16.63
N ALA A 110 -14.72 -24.51 -17.59
CA ALA A 110 -14.52 -23.16 -18.13
C ALA A 110 -14.81 -22.09 -17.06
N GLU A 111 -15.93 -22.21 -16.33
CA GLU A 111 -16.25 -21.31 -15.20
C GLU A 111 -15.19 -21.39 -14.10
N LEU A 112 -14.68 -22.58 -13.79
CA LEU A 112 -13.59 -22.77 -12.82
C LEU A 112 -12.28 -22.14 -13.28
N ALA A 113 -12.00 -22.14 -14.59
CA ALA A 113 -10.82 -21.51 -15.17
C ALA A 113 -10.93 -19.97 -15.12
N GLU A 114 -12.10 -19.42 -15.38
CA GLU A 114 -12.37 -17.98 -15.29
C GLU A 114 -12.30 -17.48 -13.84
N ALA A 115 -12.90 -18.21 -12.90
CA ALA A 115 -12.79 -17.91 -11.47
C ALA A 115 -11.34 -18.01 -10.97
N LYS A 116 -10.56 -18.96 -11.47
CA LYS A 116 -9.12 -19.06 -11.17
C LYS A 116 -8.33 -17.89 -11.75
N ALA A 117 -8.59 -17.49 -12.99
CA ALA A 117 -7.95 -16.34 -13.60
C ALA A 117 -8.26 -15.04 -12.83
N ALA A 118 -9.50 -14.86 -12.37
CA ALA A 118 -9.87 -13.73 -11.52
C ALA A 118 -9.17 -13.74 -10.15
N LEU A 119 -8.97 -14.92 -9.55
CA LEU A 119 -8.19 -15.08 -8.31
C LEU A 119 -6.68 -14.90 -8.53
N GLU A 120 -6.19 -15.20 -9.73
CA GLU A 120 -4.79 -15.03 -10.15
C GLU A 120 -4.49 -13.61 -10.66
N ASN A 121 -5.45 -12.67 -10.64
CA ASN A 121 -5.22 -11.24 -10.88
C ASN A 121 -4.37 -10.63 -9.75
N GLN A 122 -3.11 -11.03 -9.73
CA GLN A 122 -2.08 -10.63 -8.78
C GLN A 122 -1.89 -9.12 -8.78
N ASP A 123 -2.12 -8.46 -9.92
CA ASP A 123 -2.00 -7.01 -10.08
C ASP A 123 -3.03 -6.23 -9.23
N GLU A 124 -4.29 -6.70 -9.15
CA GLU A 124 -5.30 -6.07 -8.30
C GLU A 124 -5.00 -6.29 -6.81
N LEU A 125 -4.53 -7.49 -6.46
CA LEU A 125 -4.12 -7.80 -5.09
C LEU A 125 -2.92 -6.94 -4.65
N GLU A 126 -1.92 -6.79 -5.51
CA GLU A 126 -0.76 -5.93 -5.23
C GLU A 126 -1.14 -4.45 -5.18
N ALA A 127 -2.07 -4.00 -6.03
CA ALA A 127 -2.61 -2.64 -5.96
C ALA A 127 -3.34 -2.37 -4.63
N LEU A 128 -4.20 -3.28 -4.18
CA LEU A 128 -4.91 -3.17 -2.90
C LEU A 128 -3.97 -3.24 -1.70
N LYS A 129 -2.89 -4.04 -1.77
CA LYS A 129 -1.83 -4.04 -0.74
C LYS A 129 -1.07 -2.72 -0.71
N ALA A 130 -0.74 -2.16 -1.88
CA ALA A 130 -0.08 -0.87 -1.97
C ALA A 130 -0.98 0.27 -1.46
N GLU A 131 -2.29 0.19 -1.68
CA GLU A 131 -3.26 1.13 -1.11
C GLU A 131 -3.36 0.98 0.40
N ASN A 132 -3.47 -0.25 0.93
CA ASN A 132 -3.48 -0.50 2.36
C ASN A 132 -2.22 0.01 3.06
N THR A 133 -1.03 -0.18 2.47
CA THR A 133 0.22 0.35 3.05
C THR A 133 0.21 1.88 3.09
N LYS A 134 -0.31 2.54 2.05
CA LYS A 134 -0.50 4.01 2.06
C LYS A 134 -1.50 4.46 3.12
N LEU A 135 -2.63 3.76 3.26
CA LEU A 135 -3.64 4.08 4.27
C LEU A 135 -3.12 3.89 5.70
N VAL A 136 -2.35 2.84 5.95
CA VAL A 136 -1.69 2.64 7.25
C VAL A 136 -0.69 3.76 7.53
N ALA A 137 0.12 4.16 6.54
CA ALA A 137 1.05 5.28 6.71
C ALA A 137 0.30 6.60 7.00
N ALA A 138 -0.80 6.87 6.29
CA ALA A 138 -1.64 8.03 6.53
C ALA A 138 -2.28 8.00 7.93
N ALA A 139 -2.79 6.83 8.36
CA ALA A 139 -3.36 6.66 9.70
C ALA A 139 -2.32 6.94 10.80
N ASN A 140 -1.10 6.41 10.66
CA ASN A 140 -0.01 6.67 11.60
C ASN A 140 0.33 8.18 11.66
N SER A 141 0.44 8.84 10.50
CA SER A 141 0.68 10.29 10.45
C SER A 141 -0.44 11.10 11.11
N THR A 142 -1.71 10.70 10.93
CA THR A 142 -2.83 11.36 11.63
C THR A 142 -2.79 11.14 13.14
N GLN A 143 -2.35 9.97 13.62
CA GLN A 143 -2.17 9.71 15.05
C GLN A 143 -1.05 10.55 15.64
N GLU A 144 0.07 10.72 14.93
CA GLU A 144 1.16 11.61 15.32
C GLU A 144 0.69 13.07 15.44
N LEU A 145 -0.04 13.57 14.43
CA LEU A 145 -0.61 14.91 14.45
C LEU A 145 -1.64 15.10 15.58
N GLN A 146 -2.43 14.07 15.90
CA GLN A 146 -3.35 14.10 17.04
C GLN A 146 -2.61 14.15 18.38
N ALA A 147 -1.53 13.37 18.52
CA ALA A 147 -0.68 13.39 19.71
C ALA A 147 -0.02 14.78 19.89
N GLU A 148 0.49 15.37 18.82
CA GLU A 148 1.07 16.72 18.84
C GLU A 148 0.01 17.78 19.17
N ASN A 149 -1.18 17.72 18.58
CA ASN A 149 -2.29 18.63 18.93
C ASN A 149 -2.66 18.52 20.42
N ASN A 150 -2.74 17.31 20.97
CA ASN A 150 -3.04 17.11 22.39
C ASN A 150 -1.93 17.68 23.28
N ARG A 151 -0.67 17.51 22.87
CA ARG A 151 0.47 18.09 23.57
C ARG A 151 0.41 19.63 23.55
N LEU A 152 0.22 20.24 22.38
CA LEU A 152 0.13 21.69 22.23
C LEU A 152 -1.06 22.27 23.01
N LYS A 153 -2.19 21.57 23.07
CA LYS A 153 -3.34 21.96 23.91
C LYS A 153 -2.99 21.96 25.39
N SER A 154 -2.22 20.97 25.87
CA SER A 154 -1.75 20.95 27.26
C SER A 154 -0.80 22.11 27.53
N GLU A 155 0.18 22.35 26.64
CA GLU A 155 1.14 23.46 26.78
C GLU A 155 0.44 24.83 26.76
N LEU A 156 -0.61 25.00 25.96
CA LEU A 156 -1.44 26.21 25.96
C LEU A 156 -2.21 26.38 27.27
N ALA A 157 -2.85 25.31 27.77
CA ALA A 157 -3.57 25.35 29.03
C ALA A 157 -2.64 25.70 30.20
N ASP A 158 -1.42 25.16 30.21
CA ASP A 158 -0.40 25.50 31.21
C ASP A 158 0.01 26.98 31.09
N SER A 159 0.16 27.51 29.87
CA SER A 159 0.46 28.93 29.64
C SER A 159 -0.67 29.86 30.09
N GLU A 160 -1.93 29.51 29.80
CA GLU A 160 -3.10 30.25 30.27
C GLU A 160 -3.17 30.24 31.79
N ARG A 161 -2.90 29.09 32.42
CA ARG A 161 -2.84 28.98 33.88
C ARG A 161 -1.74 29.83 34.50
N VAL A 162 -0.57 29.91 33.86
CA VAL A 162 0.51 30.80 34.30
C VAL A 162 0.09 32.27 34.18
N ALA A 163 -0.62 32.65 33.12
CA ALA A 163 -1.13 34.01 32.95
C ALA A 163 -2.15 34.36 34.05
N GLU A 164 -3.11 33.48 34.34
CA GLU A 164 -4.07 33.64 35.43
C GLU A 164 -3.39 33.82 36.79
N LEU A 165 -2.47 32.91 37.14
CA LEU A 165 -1.72 32.98 38.40
C LEU A 165 -0.87 34.24 38.49
N SER A 166 -0.31 34.70 37.37
CA SER A 166 0.45 35.95 37.33
C SER A 166 -0.43 37.17 37.62
N ALA A 167 -1.65 37.22 37.06
CA ALA A 167 -2.63 38.27 37.31
C ALA A 167 -3.11 38.25 38.77
N GLU A 168 -3.38 37.06 39.33
CA GLU A 168 -3.74 36.90 40.74
C GLU A 168 -2.62 37.39 41.68
N LEU A 169 -1.36 37.05 41.37
CA LEU A 169 -0.20 37.55 42.13
C LEU A 169 -0.04 39.07 42.04
N GLU A 170 -0.33 39.68 40.88
CA GLU A 170 -0.31 41.14 40.76
C GLU A 170 -1.41 41.80 41.60
N MET A 171 -2.62 41.25 41.60
CA MET A 171 -3.71 41.74 42.45
C MET A 171 -3.35 41.64 43.94
N LEU A 172 -2.87 40.48 44.40
CA LEU A 172 -2.45 40.29 45.79
C LEU A 172 -1.28 41.21 46.20
N ARG A 173 -0.37 41.49 45.27
CA ARG A 173 0.71 42.48 45.50
C ARG A 173 0.18 43.90 45.62
N ALA A 174 -0.77 44.29 44.78
CA ALA A 174 -1.43 45.59 44.83
C ALA A 174 -2.21 45.77 46.15
N GLU A 175 -2.97 44.75 46.57
CA GLU A 175 -3.66 44.73 47.86
C GLU A 175 -2.68 44.86 49.03
N ARG A 176 -1.59 44.09 49.05
CA ARG A 176 -0.57 44.18 50.10
C ARG A 176 0.12 45.54 50.14
N SER A 177 0.37 46.16 48.98
CA SER A 177 0.92 47.53 48.91
C SER A 177 -0.06 48.56 49.47
N SER A 178 -1.33 48.47 49.10
CA SER A 178 -2.42 49.32 49.62
C SER A 178 -2.56 49.17 51.15
N HIS A 179 -2.56 47.94 51.66
CA HIS A 179 -2.59 47.67 53.10
C HIS A 179 -1.35 48.22 53.82
N GLY A 180 -0.16 48.09 53.23
CA GLY A 180 1.06 48.68 53.79
C GLY A 180 0.97 50.21 53.89
N ALA A 181 0.42 50.86 52.87
CA ALA A 181 0.21 52.31 52.88
C ALA A 181 -0.84 52.75 53.91
N ALA A 182 -1.94 51.99 54.07
CA ALA A 182 -2.96 52.27 55.08
C ALA A 182 -2.42 52.10 56.50
N MET A 183 -1.62 51.05 56.76
CA MET A 183 -0.99 50.82 58.06
C MET A 183 0.01 51.92 58.41
N SER A 184 0.83 52.35 57.43
CA SER A 184 1.76 53.48 57.64
C SER A 184 1.04 54.77 58.03
N ARG A 185 -0.13 55.06 57.43
CA ARG A 185 -0.94 56.23 57.78
C ARG A 185 -1.50 56.13 59.20
N LEU A 186 -2.00 54.95 59.58
CA LEU A 186 -2.49 54.71 60.93
C LEU A 186 -1.37 54.89 61.98
N ASP A 187 -0.17 54.39 61.70
CA ASP A 187 0.99 54.58 62.56
C ASP A 187 1.35 56.07 62.72
N ASP A 188 1.33 56.84 61.63
CA ASP A 188 1.57 58.28 61.66
C ASP A 188 0.52 59.02 62.51
N ASP A 189 -0.75 58.67 62.37
CA ASP A 189 -1.84 59.28 63.15
C ASP A 189 -1.80 58.89 64.63
N LEU A 190 -1.43 57.64 64.96
CA LEU A 190 -1.19 57.21 66.34
C LEU A 190 -0.02 57.97 66.98
N GLN A 191 1.06 58.20 66.23
CA GLN A 191 2.18 59.02 66.71
C GLN A 191 1.75 60.47 66.97
N ARG A 192 0.94 61.07 66.09
CA ARG A 192 0.38 62.42 66.28
C ARG A 192 -0.50 62.49 67.52
N MET A 193 -1.38 61.51 67.73
CA MET A 193 -2.25 61.43 68.90
C MET A 193 -1.44 61.33 70.20
N ARG A 194 -0.39 60.50 70.24
CA ARG A 194 0.52 60.40 71.39
C ARG A 194 1.19 61.75 71.68
N LYS A 195 1.73 62.40 70.65
CA LYS A 195 2.40 63.72 70.80
C LYS A 195 1.44 64.80 71.29
N ALA A 196 0.23 64.88 70.75
CA ALA A 196 -0.79 65.85 71.16
C ALA A 196 -1.23 65.60 72.62
N ASN A 197 -1.39 64.34 73.03
CA ASN A 197 -1.69 64.00 74.42
C ASN A 197 -0.54 64.32 75.39
N ASP A 198 0.72 64.11 74.99
CA ASP A 198 1.88 64.51 75.79
C ASP A 198 1.96 66.04 75.95
N GLN A 199 1.61 66.80 74.91
CA GLN A 199 1.52 68.26 74.98
C GLN A 199 0.37 68.73 75.89
N LEU A 200 -0.80 68.09 75.80
CA LEU A 200 -1.92 68.36 76.70
C LEU A 200 -1.53 68.12 78.16
N ARG A 201 -0.90 66.96 78.47
CA ARG A 201 -0.42 66.66 79.83
C ARG A 201 0.52 67.73 80.36
N LYS A 202 1.53 68.13 79.57
CA LYS A 202 2.46 69.20 79.94
C LYS A 202 1.73 70.53 80.20
N SER A 203 0.79 70.92 79.33
CA SER A 203 0.02 72.16 79.50
C SER A 203 -0.88 72.15 80.74
N VAL A 204 -1.42 70.98 81.11
CA VAL A 204 -2.22 70.78 82.32
C VAL A 204 -1.33 70.81 83.57
N ASP A 205 -0.14 70.23 83.52
CA ASP A 205 0.82 70.29 84.63
C ASP A 205 1.31 71.72 84.88
N GLU A 206 1.61 72.49 83.82
CA GLU A 206 1.93 73.93 83.90
C GLU A 206 0.78 74.73 84.51
N LEU A 207 -0.46 74.47 84.08
CA LEU A 207 -1.64 75.12 84.64
C LEU A 207 -1.85 74.80 86.12
N ARG A 208 -1.63 73.54 86.52
CA ARG A 208 -1.76 73.12 87.91
C ARG A 208 -0.72 73.80 88.79
N ALA A 209 0.54 73.85 88.35
CA ALA A 209 1.59 74.55 89.08
C ALA A 209 1.26 76.04 89.26
N ALA A 210 0.82 76.73 88.20
CA ALA A 210 0.43 78.14 88.29
C ALA A 210 -0.79 78.36 89.20
N ALA A 211 -1.74 77.41 89.22
CA ALA A 211 -2.90 77.45 90.10
C ALA A 211 -2.51 77.23 91.58
N GLU A 212 -1.54 76.35 91.86
CA GLU A 212 -0.98 76.12 93.21
C GLU A 212 -0.26 77.37 93.74
N ASP A 213 0.44 78.10 92.87
CA ASP A 213 1.09 79.38 93.19
C ASP A 213 0.09 80.55 93.33
N GLY A 214 -1.20 80.31 93.05
CA GLY A 214 -2.26 81.31 93.15
C GLY A 214 -2.21 82.40 92.08
N VAL A 215 -1.49 82.17 90.97
CA VAL A 215 -1.36 83.12 89.86
C VAL A 215 -2.32 82.71 88.73
N PRO A 216 -3.46 83.38 88.54
CA PRO A 216 -4.33 83.12 87.41
C PRO A 216 -3.69 83.65 86.12
N ASP A 217 -3.20 82.75 85.27
CA ASP A 217 -2.64 83.08 83.96
C ASP A 217 -3.60 82.72 82.82
N ALA A 218 -4.16 83.75 82.17
CA ALA A 218 -5.08 83.60 81.06
C ALA A 218 -4.40 83.01 79.79
N GLU A 219 -3.09 83.24 79.60
CA GLU A 219 -2.36 82.71 78.45
C GLU A 219 -2.10 81.19 78.60
N LEU A 220 -1.81 80.71 79.81
CA LEU A 220 -1.69 79.27 80.08
C LEU A 220 -3.04 78.56 79.89
N LEU A 221 -4.14 79.18 80.29
CA LEU A 221 -5.48 78.63 80.07
C LEU A 221 -5.80 78.53 78.58
N ASN A 222 -5.51 79.58 77.81
CA ASN A 222 -5.66 79.57 76.35
C ASN A 222 -4.75 78.49 75.71
N ARG A 223 -3.53 78.30 76.20
CA ARG A 223 -2.61 77.27 75.69
C ARG A 223 -3.12 75.85 75.97
N ALA A 224 -3.63 75.59 77.16
CA ALA A 224 -4.16 74.27 77.50
C ALA A 224 -5.45 73.93 76.76
N THR A 225 -6.34 74.91 76.56
CA THR A 225 -7.56 74.71 75.76
C THR A 225 -7.24 74.46 74.28
N VAL A 226 -6.21 75.13 73.72
CA VAL A 226 -5.69 74.80 72.38
C VAL A 226 -5.12 73.39 72.34
N ALA A 227 -4.31 72.99 73.34
CA ALA A 227 -3.77 71.63 73.42
C ALA A 227 -4.88 70.56 73.58
N GLU A 228 -5.98 70.88 74.28
CA GLU A 228 -7.15 70.00 74.42
C GLU A 228 -7.89 69.84 73.08
N LEU A 229 -8.09 70.93 72.35
CA LEU A 229 -8.66 70.89 70.99
C LEU A 229 -7.75 70.12 70.01
N GLU A 230 -6.43 70.26 70.12
CA GLU A 230 -5.49 69.49 69.30
C GLU A 230 -5.49 68.00 69.64
N ALA A 231 -5.52 67.64 70.93
CA ALA A 231 -5.59 66.25 71.38
C ALA A 231 -6.90 65.57 70.97
N THR A 232 -8.04 66.25 71.11
CA THR A 232 -9.36 65.74 70.69
C THR A 232 -9.46 65.57 69.19
N ARG A 233 -8.94 66.52 68.39
CA ARG A 233 -8.85 66.39 66.94
C ARG A 233 -7.95 65.23 66.52
N ALA A 234 -6.81 65.06 67.18
CA ALA A 234 -5.90 63.96 66.89
C ALA A 234 -6.55 62.59 67.21
N ALA A 235 -7.26 62.48 68.34
CA ALA A 235 -8.01 61.27 68.68
C ALA A 235 -9.10 60.95 67.64
N GLN A 236 -9.92 61.94 67.25
CA GLN A 236 -10.94 61.76 66.22
C GLN A 236 -10.35 61.36 64.85
N ALA A 237 -9.19 61.92 64.49
CA ALA A 237 -8.49 61.56 63.25
C ALA A 237 -7.99 60.10 63.28
N THR A 238 -7.44 59.65 64.43
CA THR A 238 -7.06 58.25 64.62
C THR A 238 -8.27 57.32 64.54
N ASP A 239 -9.36 57.63 65.24
CA ASP A 239 -10.59 56.81 65.21
C ASP A 239 -11.15 56.69 63.78
N ALA A 240 -11.14 57.79 63.01
CA ALA A 240 -11.55 57.78 61.62
C ALA A 240 -10.61 56.91 60.74
N ALA A 241 -9.29 57.02 60.95
CA ALA A 241 -8.30 56.22 60.22
C ALA A 241 -8.45 54.71 60.53
N GLU A 242 -8.68 54.35 61.79
CA GLU A 242 -8.96 52.97 62.21
C GLU A 242 -10.25 52.44 61.56
N ALA A 243 -11.33 53.21 61.59
CA ALA A 243 -12.60 52.84 60.97
C ALA A 243 -12.43 52.62 59.45
N HIS A 244 -11.71 53.51 58.76
CA HIS A 244 -11.42 53.35 57.34
C HIS A 244 -10.54 52.13 57.05
N ALA A 245 -9.55 51.83 57.88
CA ALA A 245 -8.69 50.65 57.72
C ALA A 245 -9.49 49.34 57.91
N VAL A 246 -10.42 49.31 58.87
CA VAL A 246 -11.32 48.17 59.09
C VAL A 246 -12.29 48.00 57.92
N LEU A 247 -12.94 49.08 57.47
CA LEU A 247 -13.85 49.04 56.32
C LEU A 247 -13.14 48.56 55.04
N ALA A 248 -11.94 49.07 54.76
CA ALA A 248 -11.14 48.66 53.61
C ALA A 248 -10.78 47.16 53.62
N ARG A 249 -10.73 46.53 54.80
CA ARG A 249 -10.48 45.08 54.94
C ARG A 249 -11.76 44.24 54.87
N LEU A 250 -12.89 44.78 55.31
CA LEU A 250 -14.18 44.09 55.29
C LEU A 250 -14.86 44.14 53.93
N GLU A 251 -14.69 45.23 53.18
CA GLU A 251 -15.29 45.41 51.85
C GLU A 251 -14.99 44.27 50.85
N PRO A 252 -13.74 43.80 50.67
CA PRO A 252 -13.47 42.65 49.81
C PRO A 252 -14.04 41.33 50.34
N LEU A 253 -14.14 41.14 51.66
CA LEU A 253 -14.73 39.93 52.25
C LEU A 253 -16.25 39.90 52.05
N LEU A 254 -16.90 41.07 52.12
CA LEU A 254 -18.34 41.22 51.89
C LEU A 254 -18.71 41.08 50.41
N SER A 255 -17.87 41.56 49.49
CA SER A 255 -18.08 41.36 48.05
C SER A 255 -17.91 39.90 47.66
N GLN A 256 -16.90 39.21 48.19
CA GLN A 256 -16.71 37.76 48.00
C GLN A 256 -17.88 36.95 48.57
N ALA A 257 -18.39 37.28 49.76
CA ALA A 257 -19.54 36.61 50.35
C ALA A 257 -20.83 36.81 49.53
N ARG A 258 -21.05 38.01 48.98
CA ARG A 258 -22.20 38.27 48.09
C ARG A 258 -22.13 37.51 46.76
N LEU A 259 -20.93 37.35 46.20
CA LEU A 259 -20.74 36.55 44.99
C LEU A 259 -21.02 35.07 45.26
N ALA A 260 -20.58 34.55 46.40
CA ALA A 260 -20.84 33.17 46.80
C ALA A 260 -22.32 32.89 47.10
N GLU A 261 -23.09 33.85 47.61
CA GLU A 261 -24.55 33.71 47.79
C GLU A 261 -25.34 33.82 46.48
N GLY A 262 -24.83 34.54 45.49
CA GLY A 262 -25.48 34.72 44.17
C GLY A 262 -25.28 33.57 43.17
N GLU A 263 -24.33 32.66 43.41
CA GLU A 263 -24.10 31.46 42.57
C GLU A 263 -24.97 30.25 42.94
N VAL A 264 -25.83 30.38 43.96
CA VAL A 264 -26.69 29.29 44.47
C VAL A 264 -28.17 29.41 44.01
N GLU A 265 -28.52 30.43 43.22
CA GLU A 265 -29.82 30.54 42.53
C GLU A 265 -29.73 30.19 41.03
#